data_AF-A0A6L3IN80-F1
#
_entry.id   AF-A0A6L3IN80-F1
#
_cell.length_a   1.000
_cell.length_b   1.000
_cell.length_c   1.000
_cell.angle_alpha   90.00
_cell.angle_beta   90.00
_cell.angle_gamma   90.00
#
_symmetry.space_group_name_H-M   'P 1'
#
loop_
_entity.id
_entity.type
_entity.pdbx_description
1 polymer ?
#
loop_
_entity_poly.entity_id
_entity_poly.type
_entity_poly.pdbx_seq_one_letter_code
_entity_poly.pdbx_strand_id
1 'polypeptide(L)'
;LERNDFIIEKQKAELQRIEETKRHKEQQVSLAEQELKQVKAEIRTDKLKSAATDVATAITSSVGSLFGSGKLKELEHNIEQLHQEIANRDKATDELKIQMQQMQEQHGRQIRNLQGIHNKEIEAKDKEISRLNTLLEKALCWFPLLKEMLRMEKLCYVTGFTKGMVDSLLYKKEALRCSGKIYSEEYRQRFETKNVIFKIERSPIDKNKLMLTINQQPISEWFKEQWEKLQQHLRNSVQKEQKSRGFRM
;
A
#
# COMPACT_ATOMS: atom_id res chain seq x y z
N LEU A 1 10.06 2.11 10.65
CA LEU A 1 9.27 2.47 9.44
C LEU A 1 8.22 1.39 9.20
N GLU A 2 8.61 0.13 9.07
CA GLU A 2 7.70 -1.03 8.87
C GLU A 2 6.52 -1.13 9.85
N ARG A 3 6.74 -0.86 11.15
CA ARG A 3 5.67 -0.95 12.17
C ARG A 3 4.62 0.16 12.07
N ASN A 4 5.01 1.34 11.58
CA ASN A 4 4.09 2.47 11.40
C ASN A 4 3.33 2.32 10.07
N ASP A 5 4.00 1.86 9.02
CA ASP A 5 3.36 1.57 7.72
C ASP A 5 2.32 0.45 7.88
N PHE A 6 2.61 -0.57 8.69
CA PHE A 6 1.66 -1.63 9.02
C PHE A 6 0.42 -1.12 9.76
N ILE A 7 0.56 -0.15 10.67
CA ILE A 7 -0.57 0.44 11.40
C ILE A 7 -1.44 1.28 10.46
N ILE A 8 -0.81 2.07 9.57
CA ILE A 8 -1.52 2.90 8.59
C ILE A 8 -2.28 2.02 7.60
N GLU A 9 -1.66 0.97 7.06
CA GLU A 9 -2.33 0.03 6.15
C GLU A 9 -3.48 -0.71 6.85
N LYS A 10 -3.30 -1.12 8.10
CA LYS A 10 -4.37 -1.74 8.89
C LYS A 10 -5.56 -0.80 9.10
N GLN A 11 -5.31 0.45 9.47
CA GLN A 11 -6.36 1.46 9.68
C GLN A 11 -7.08 1.80 8.37
N LYS A 12 -6.36 1.84 7.25
CA LYS A 12 -6.93 2.06 5.91
C LYS A 12 -7.84 0.89 5.49
N ALA A 13 -7.42 -0.34 5.75
CA ALA A 13 -8.24 -1.53 5.49
C ALA A 13 -9.50 -1.58 6.38
N GLU A 14 -9.40 -1.17 7.64
CA GLU A 14 -10.56 -1.06 8.54
C GLU A 14 -11.54 0.03 8.07
N LEU A 15 -11.05 1.18 7.62
CA LEU A 15 -11.89 2.25 7.04
C LEU A 15 -12.63 1.76 5.79
N GLN A 16 -11.95 1.06 4.89
CA GLN A 16 -12.59 0.48 3.69
C GLN A 16 -13.70 -0.51 4.05
N ARG A 17 -13.48 -1.39 5.02
CA ARG A 17 -14.52 -2.32 5.50
C ARG A 17 -15.73 -1.60 6.09
N ILE A 18 -15.51 -0.53 6.84
CA ILE A 18 -16.60 0.27 7.42
C ILE A 18 -17.40 0.97 6.32
N GLU A 19 -16.72 1.54 5.31
CA GLU A 19 -17.34 2.19 4.15
C GLU A 19 -18.19 1.20 3.34
N GLU A 20 -17.67 0.01 3.07
CA GLU A 20 -18.39 -1.08 2.39
C GLU A 20 -19.61 -1.54 3.19
N THR A 21 -19.45 -1.70 4.51
CA THR A 21 -20.56 -2.08 5.40
C THR A 21 -21.64 -1.00 5.44
N LYS A 22 -21.24 0.28 5.49
CA LYS A 22 -22.17 1.42 5.43
C LYS A 22 -22.96 1.41 4.12
N ARG A 23 -22.26 1.27 2.98
CA ARG A 23 -22.89 1.22 1.66
C ARG A 23 -23.88 0.06 1.54
N HIS A 24 -23.53 -1.10 2.09
CA HIS A 24 -24.42 -2.26 2.11
C HIS A 24 -25.67 -2.00 2.97
N LYS A 25 -25.53 -1.39 4.14
CA LYS A 25 -26.69 -1.03 4.99
C LYS A 25 -27.59 0.02 4.34
N GLU A 26 -27.01 1.03 3.68
CA GLU A 26 -27.78 2.04 2.93
C GLU A 26 -28.59 1.40 1.79
N GLN A 27 -28.01 0.41 1.09
CA GLN A 27 -28.72 -0.37 0.08
C GLN A 27 -29.87 -1.20 0.68
N GLN A 28 -29.65 -1.86 1.83
CA GLN A 28 -30.71 -2.61 2.52
C GLN A 28 -31.86 -1.72 2.98
N VAL A 29 -31.57 -0.53 3.53
CA VAL A 29 -32.59 0.45 3.93
C VAL A 29 -33.39 0.92 2.71
N SER A 30 -32.72 1.26 1.61
CA SER A 30 -33.40 1.66 0.38
C SER A 30 -34.30 0.56 -0.19
N LEU A 31 -33.88 -0.70 -0.12
CA LEU A 31 -34.69 -1.84 -0.55
C LEU A 31 -35.92 -2.01 0.36
N ALA A 32 -35.73 -1.95 1.68
CA ALA A 32 -36.82 -2.04 2.65
C ALA A 32 -37.84 -0.89 2.49
N GLU A 33 -37.39 0.34 2.21
CA GLU A 33 -38.25 1.48 1.90
C GLU A 33 -39.07 1.24 0.60
N GLN A 34 -38.45 0.63 -0.41
CA GLN A 34 -39.12 0.28 -1.65
C GLN A 34 -40.16 -0.83 -1.45
N GLU A 35 -39.81 -1.89 -0.71
CA GLU A 35 -40.73 -2.97 -0.34
C GLU A 35 -41.90 -2.43 0.49
N LEU A 36 -41.64 -1.55 1.46
CA LEU A 36 -42.69 -0.90 2.25
C LEU A 36 -43.63 -0.08 1.36
N LYS A 37 -43.08 0.67 0.40
CA LYS A 37 -43.87 1.44 -0.57
C LYS A 37 -44.70 0.55 -1.47
N GLN A 38 -44.16 -0.60 -1.90
CA GLN A 38 -44.86 -1.59 -2.69
C GLN A 38 -45.98 -2.27 -1.89
N VAL A 39 -45.70 -2.76 -0.68
CA VAL A 39 -46.69 -3.35 0.22
C VAL A 39 -47.80 -2.34 0.55
N LYS A 40 -47.47 -1.06 0.74
CA LYS A 40 -48.45 0.02 0.94
C LYS A 40 -49.31 0.27 -0.30
N ALA A 41 -48.74 0.13 -1.50
CA ALA A 41 -49.46 0.24 -2.76
C ALA A 41 -50.38 -0.98 -2.98
N GLU A 42 -49.89 -2.20 -2.80
CA GLU A 42 -50.64 -3.46 -2.90
C GLU A 42 -51.77 -3.54 -1.86
N ILE A 43 -51.55 -3.08 -0.63
CA ILE A 43 -52.63 -2.96 0.37
C ILE A 43 -53.69 -1.94 -0.10
N ARG A 44 -53.27 -0.81 -0.70
CA ARG A 44 -54.21 0.17 -1.26
C ARG A 44 -54.94 -0.30 -2.51
N THR A 45 -54.34 -1.14 -3.34
CA THR A 45 -54.97 -1.60 -4.59
C THR A 45 -55.64 -2.96 -4.44
N ASP A 46 -54.96 -3.99 -3.95
CA ASP A 46 -55.47 -5.36 -3.94
C ASP A 46 -56.40 -5.65 -2.78
N LYS A 47 -56.14 -5.11 -1.56
CA LYS A 47 -57.10 -5.26 -0.46
C LYS A 47 -58.33 -4.38 -0.66
N LEU A 48 -58.17 -3.19 -1.23
CA LEU A 48 -59.29 -2.27 -1.48
C LEU A 48 -60.12 -2.74 -2.69
N LYS A 49 -59.48 -3.30 -3.73
CA LYS A 49 -60.17 -3.92 -4.88
C LYS A 49 -60.79 -5.27 -4.54
N SER A 50 -60.13 -6.13 -3.75
CA SER A 50 -60.76 -7.36 -3.24
C SER A 50 -61.90 -7.03 -2.28
N ALA A 51 -61.75 -6.09 -1.35
CA ALA A 51 -62.85 -5.63 -0.52
C ALA A 51 -63.99 -5.03 -1.36
N ALA A 52 -63.72 -4.28 -2.42
CA ALA A 52 -64.76 -3.77 -3.32
C ALA A 52 -65.43 -4.86 -4.17
N THR A 53 -64.68 -5.88 -4.60
CA THR A 53 -65.24 -7.03 -5.35
C THR A 53 -65.98 -8.00 -4.42
N ASP A 54 -65.54 -8.18 -3.19
CA ASP A 54 -66.21 -8.93 -2.13
C ASP A 54 -67.47 -8.20 -1.68
N VAL A 55 -67.45 -6.87 -1.58
CA VAL A 55 -68.64 -6.03 -1.33
C VAL A 55 -69.60 -6.10 -2.52
N ALA A 56 -69.12 -6.04 -3.76
CA ALA A 56 -69.98 -6.18 -4.94
C ALA A 56 -70.59 -7.59 -5.05
N THR A 57 -69.81 -8.64 -4.76
CA THR A 57 -70.27 -10.04 -4.78
C THR A 57 -71.22 -10.31 -3.60
N ALA A 58 -70.97 -9.73 -2.43
CA ALA A 58 -71.87 -9.77 -1.27
C ALA A 58 -73.16 -8.99 -1.53
N ILE A 59 -73.11 -7.79 -2.13
CA ILE A 59 -74.31 -7.02 -2.50
C ILE A 59 -75.14 -7.77 -3.54
N THR A 60 -74.49 -8.42 -4.51
CA THR A 60 -75.18 -9.19 -5.58
C THR A 60 -75.77 -10.51 -5.04
N SER A 61 -75.23 -11.08 -3.95
CA SER A 61 -75.71 -12.33 -3.34
C SER A 61 -76.62 -12.14 -2.10
N SER A 62 -76.72 -10.94 -1.53
CA SER A 62 -77.30 -10.72 -0.18
C SER A 62 -78.44 -9.70 -0.12
N VAL A 63 -79.52 -9.94 -0.88
CA VAL A 63 -80.86 -9.46 -0.46
C VAL A 63 -81.42 -10.34 0.67
N GLY A 64 -80.72 -11.40 1.09
CA GLY A 64 -81.14 -12.28 2.19
C GLY A 64 -80.20 -12.21 3.39
N SER A 65 -80.68 -11.63 4.50
CA SER A 65 -80.24 -11.93 5.87
C SER A 65 -78.88 -11.39 6.36
N LEU A 66 -78.94 -10.29 7.12
CA LEU A 66 -78.44 -10.24 8.51
C LEU A 66 -77.08 -10.89 8.85
N PHE A 67 -75.98 -10.57 8.14
CA PHE A 67 -74.62 -10.97 8.55
C PHE A 67 -73.58 -10.01 7.96
N GLY A 68 -72.80 -9.20 8.67
CA GLY A 68 -72.71 -8.90 10.10
C GLY A 68 -71.82 -7.66 10.28
N SER A 69 -72.34 -6.60 10.91
CA SER A 69 -71.62 -5.33 11.14
C SER A 69 -70.30 -5.47 11.92
N GLY A 70 -70.06 -6.62 12.54
CA GLY A 70 -68.81 -6.94 13.25
C GLY A 70 -67.58 -7.01 12.36
N LYS A 71 -67.65 -7.61 11.15
CA LYS A 71 -66.49 -7.75 10.26
C LYS A 71 -66.03 -6.40 9.69
N LEU A 72 -66.97 -5.50 9.38
CA LEU A 72 -66.66 -4.16 8.91
C LEU A 72 -65.97 -3.33 10.01
N LYS A 73 -66.49 -3.40 11.24
CA LYS A 73 -65.88 -2.74 12.41
C LYS A 73 -64.50 -3.28 12.75
N GLU A 74 -64.28 -4.59 12.60
CA GLU A 74 -62.97 -5.21 12.78
C GLU A 74 -61.96 -4.73 11.72
N LEU A 75 -62.41 -4.55 10.48
CA LEU A 75 -61.58 -4.03 9.39
C LEU A 75 -61.23 -2.55 9.59
N GLU A 76 -62.18 -1.73 10.04
CA GLU A 76 -61.94 -0.33 10.44
C GLU A 76 -60.93 -0.25 11.59
N HIS A 77 -61.06 -1.11 12.61
CA HIS A 77 -60.11 -1.17 13.72
C HIS A 77 -58.69 -1.54 13.27
N ASN A 78 -58.56 -2.52 12.38
CA ASN A 78 -57.26 -2.93 11.85
C ASN A 78 -56.60 -1.84 10.98
N ILE A 79 -57.38 -1.07 10.22
CA ILE A 79 -56.87 0.08 9.46
C ILE A 79 -56.31 1.15 10.40
N GLU A 80 -57.03 1.43 11.49
CA GLU A 80 -56.59 2.41 12.48
C GLU A 80 -55.28 1.96 13.17
N GLN A 81 -55.19 0.69 13.56
CA GLN A 81 -53.96 0.12 14.12
C GLN A 81 -52.78 0.22 13.15
N LEU A 82 -53.00 -0.10 11.86
CA LEU A 82 -51.96 0.02 10.83
C LEU A 82 -51.53 1.47 10.62
N HIS A 83 -52.44 2.44 10.65
CA HIS A 83 -52.08 3.86 10.56
C HIS A 83 -51.23 4.30 11.76
N GLN A 84 -51.60 3.86 12.97
CA GLN A 84 -50.84 4.15 14.18
C GLN A 84 -49.45 3.51 14.14
N GLU A 85 -49.34 2.28 13.65
CA GLU A 85 -48.05 1.60 13.48
C GLU A 85 -47.16 2.31 12.44
N ILE A 86 -47.73 2.75 11.31
CA ILE A 86 -47.01 3.53 10.29
C ILE A 86 -46.48 4.83 10.91
N ALA A 87 -47.31 5.57 11.65
CA ALA A 87 -46.90 6.82 12.29
C ALA A 87 -45.76 6.60 13.31
N ASN A 88 -45.82 5.51 14.09
CA ASN A 88 -44.76 5.15 15.03
C ASN A 88 -43.45 4.78 14.31
N ARG A 89 -43.52 4.04 13.20
CA ARG A 89 -42.36 3.66 12.38
C ARG A 89 -41.74 4.88 11.67
N ASP A 90 -42.55 5.81 11.18
CA ASP A 90 -42.07 7.05 10.56
C ASP A 90 -41.30 7.89 11.58
N LYS A 91 -41.82 8.02 12.81
CA LYS A 91 -41.12 8.72 13.90
C LYS A 91 -39.79 8.05 14.25
N ALA A 92 -39.75 6.72 14.37
CA ALA A 92 -38.52 5.98 14.66
C ALA A 92 -37.48 6.15 13.52
N THR A 93 -37.95 6.19 12.27
CA THR A 93 -37.10 6.45 11.10
C THR A 93 -36.47 7.84 11.16
N ASP A 94 -37.25 8.87 11.50
CA ASP A 94 -36.75 10.23 11.65
C ASP A 94 -35.72 10.36 12.78
N GLU A 95 -35.97 9.71 13.92
CA GLU A 95 -35.02 9.67 15.04
C GLU A 95 -33.70 8.99 14.65
N LEU A 96 -33.77 7.85 13.96
CA LEU A 96 -32.59 7.15 13.45
C LEU A 96 -31.82 8.00 12.44
N LYS A 97 -32.52 8.74 11.57
CA LYS A 97 -31.89 9.64 10.59
C LYS A 97 -31.12 10.78 11.27
N ILE A 98 -31.69 11.36 12.32
CA ILE A 98 -31.01 12.39 13.13
C ILE A 98 -29.76 11.80 13.80
N GLN A 99 -29.86 10.63 14.42
CA GLN A 99 -28.71 9.97 15.05
C GLN A 99 -27.60 9.64 14.04
N MET A 100 -27.98 9.16 12.85
CA MET A 100 -27.04 8.87 11.77
C MET A 100 -26.31 10.13 11.32
N GLN A 101 -27.00 11.26 11.17
CA GLN A 101 -26.38 12.53 10.80
C GLN A 101 -25.41 13.02 11.88
N GLN A 102 -25.80 12.97 13.16
CA GLN A 102 -24.94 13.33 14.28
C GLN A 102 -23.66 12.47 14.33
N MET A 103 -23.81 11.16 14.12
CA MET A 103 -22.68 10.22 14.07
C MET A 103 -21.76 10.55 12.89
N GLN A 104 -22.30 10.82 11.71
CA GLN A 104 -21.50 11.22 10.54
C GLN A 104 -20.70 12.48 10.79
N GLU A 105 -21.29 13.51 11.41
CA GLU A 105 -20.59 14.74 11.75
C GLU A 105 -19.48 14.51 12.78
N GLN A 106 -19.75 13.70 13.81
CA GLN A 106 -18.75 13.35 14.81
C GLN A 106 -17.57 12.59 14.18
N HIS A 107 -17.85 11.61 13.34
CA HIS A 107 -16.83 10.85 12.62
C HIS A 107 -16.02 11.77 11.70
N GLY A 108 -16.69 12.68 10.98
CA GLY A 108 -16.01 13.67 10.14
C GLY A 108 -15.08 14.59 10.94
N ARG A 109 -15.48 15.00 12.15
CA ARG A 109 -14.61 15.76 13.06
C ARG A 109 -13.41 14.94 13.52
N GLN A 110 -13.61 13.67 13.89
CA GLN A 110 -12.52 12.78 14.31
C GLN A 110 -11.51 12.55 13.20
N ILE A 111 -11.97 12.30 11.96
CA ILE A 111 -11.10 12.12 10.80
C ILE A 111 -10.25 13.37 10.56
N ARG A 112 -10.86 14.56 10.55
CA ARG A 112 -10.12 15.83 10.38
C ARG A 112 -9.10 16.06 11.49
N ASN A 113 -9.45 15.75 12.74
CA ASN A 113 -8.53 15.89 13.87
C ASN A 113 -7.33 14.95 13.73
N LEU A 114 -7.57 13.68 13.39
CA LEU A 114 -6.50 12.70 13.18
C LEU A 114 -5.59 13.09 12.00
N GLN A 115 -6.18 13.53 10.89
CA GLN A 115 -5.42 14.05 9.75
C GLN A 115 -4.57 15.27 10.14
N GLY A 116 -5.13 16.20 10.92
CA GLY A 116 -4.40 17.37 11.42
C GLY A 116 -3.22 17.01 12.32
N ILE A 117 -3.38 16.01 13.20
CA ILE A 117 -2.29 15.51 14.05
C ILE A 117 -1.22 14.82 13.19
N HIS A 118 -1.63 13.96 12.27
CA HIS A 118 -0.71 13.23 11.39
C HIS A 118 0.12 14.19 10.52
N ASN A 119 -0.51 15.19 9.90
CA ASN A 119 0.20 16.17 9.08
C ASN A 119 1.22 16.97 9.89
N LYS A 120 0.88 17.36 11.13
CA LYS A 120 1.85 18.03 12.02
C LYS A 120 3.04 17.13 12.35
N GLU A 121 2.81 15.83 12.53
CA GLU A 121 3.90 14.88 12.77
C GLU A 121 4.80 14.71 11.54
N ILE A 122 4.21 14.66 10.34
CA ILE A 122 4.96 14.65 9.07
C ILE A 122 5.81 15.92 8.95
N GLU A 123 5.21 17.10 9.12
CA GLU A 123 5.93 18.37 9.04
C GLU A 123 7.08 18.46 10.06
N ALA A 124 6.88 17.95 11.27
CA ALA A 124 7.93 17.92 12.29
C ALA A 124 9.09 16.99 11.88
N LYS A 125 8.79 15.82 11.32
CA LYS A 125 9.81 14.88 10.81
C LYS A 125 10.54 15.44 9.61
N ASP A 126 9.85 16.07 8.66
CA ASP A 126 10.47 16.67 7.49
C ASP A 126 11.41 17.82 7.87
N LYS A 127 11.03 18.64 8.86
CA LYS A 127 11.90 19.67 9.43
C LYS A 127 13.15 19.08 10.07
N GLU A 128 13.02 17.99 10.82
CA GLU A 128 14.17 17.33 11.45
C GLU A 128 15.08 16.67 10.40
N ILE A 129 14.53 16.00 9.39
CA ILE A 129 15.28 15.46 8.26
C ILE A 129 16.06 16.58 7.54
N SER A 130 15.40 17.71 7.28
CA SER A 130 16.05 18.87 6.64
C SER A 130 17.19 19.43 7.49
N ARG A 131 16.99 19.52 8.81
CA ARG A 131 18.02 19.96 9.77
C ARG A 131 19.22 18.99 9.76
N LEU A 132 18.95 17.68 9.83
CA LEU A 132 19.99 16.65 9.82
C LEU A 132 20.75 16.64 8.49
N ASN A 133 20.08 16.79 7.35
CA ASN A 133 20.72 16.89 6.04
C ASN A 133 21.65 18.11 5.96
N THR A 134 21.21 19.27 6.47
CA THR A 134 22.07 20.47 6.53
C THR A 134 23.31 20.23 7.40
N LEU A 135 23.17 19.54 8.54
CA LEU A 135 24.32 19.19 9.39
C LEU A 135 25.25 18.18 8.70
N LEU A 136 24.69 17.20 8.01
CA LEU A 136 25.45 16.21 7.25
C LEU A 136 26.23 16.88 6.11
N GLU A 137 25.62 17.78 5.35
CA GLU A 137 26.28 18.55 4.29
C GLU A 137 27.46 19.37 4.84
N LYS A 138 27.25 20.06 5.97
CA LYS A 138 28.33 20.77 6.68
C LYS A 138 29.44 19.83 7.12
N ALA A 139 29.10 18.68 7.69
CA ALA A 139 30.08 17.68 8.11
C ALA A 139 30.88 17.13 6.91
N LEU A 140 30.22 16.85 5.78
CA LEU A 140 30.89 16.39 4.56
C LEU A 140 31.79 17.47 3.93
N CYS A 141 31.46 18.75 4.11
CA CYS A 141 32.30 19.87 3.70
C CYS A 141 33.52 20.04 4.61
N TRP A 142 33.33 19.99 5.94
CA TRP A 142 34.41 20.15 6.92
C TRP A 142 35.32 18.93 7.03
N PHE A 143 34.81 17.73 6.76
CA PHE A 143 35.54 16.47 6.85
C PHE A 143 35.53 15.73 5.51
N PRO A 144 36.39 16.11 4.54
CA PRO A 144 36.47 15.46 3.24
C PRO A 144 36.70 13.94 3.31
N LEU A 145 37.43 13.48 4.33
CA LEU A 145 37.68 12.05 4.53
C LEU A 145 36.40 11.27 4.87
N LEU A 146 35.42 11.88 5.55
CA LEU A 146 34.12 11.26 5.82
C LEU A 146 33.37 10.99 4.50
N LYS A 147 33.38 11.97 3.58
CA LYS A 147 32.81 11.82 2.24
C LYS A 147 33.45 10.65 1.48
N GLU A 148 34.76 10.51 1.60
CA GLU A 148 35.48 9.41 0.96
C GLU A 148 35.22 8.06 1.62
N MET A 149 35.07 7.99 2.95
CA MET A 149 34.67 6.76 3.64
C MET A 149 33.30 6.27 3.17
N LEU A 150 32.30 7.16 3.05
CA LEU A 150 30.98 6.81 2.54
C LEU A 150 31.02 6.35 1.07
N ARG A 151 31.85 7.01 0.25
CA ARG A 151 32.08 6.59 -1.15
C ARG A 151 32.65 5.16 -1.20
N MET A 152 33.62 4.87 -0.34
CA MET A 152 34.28 3.57 -0.26
C MET A 152 33.35 2.48 0.26
N GLU A 153 32.49 2.79 1.24
CA GLU A 153 31.45 1.89 1.72
C GLU A 153 30.52 1.46 0.58
N LYS A 154 30.00 2.43 -0.17
CA LYS A 154 29.17 2.17 -1.35
C LYS A 154 29.91 1.31 -2.38
N LEU A 155 31.16 1.64 -2.70
CA LEU A 155 31.97 0.87 -3.65
C LEU A 155 32.12 -0.60 -3.20
N CYS A 156 32.38 -0.84 -1.92
CA CYS A 156 32.53 -2.19 -1.38
C CYS A 156 31.25 -3.01 -1.51
N TYR A 157 30.08 -2.43 -1.17
CA TYR A 157 28.80 -3.11 -1.34
C TYR A 157 28.48 -3.41 -2.79
N VAL A 158 28.69 -2.45 -3.70
CA VAL A 158 28.50 -2.65 -5.14
C VAL A 158 29.43 -3.75 -5.68
N THR A 159 30.66 -3.82 -5.17
CA THR A 159 31.62 -4.87 -5.53
C THR A 159 31.19 -6.27 -5.07
N GLY A 160 30.25 -6.34 -4.11
CA GLY A 160 29.68 -7.58 -3.59
C GLY A 160 30.18 -7.97 -2.20
N PHE A 161 30.78 -7.05 -1.44
CA PHE A 161 31.22 -7.34 -0.08
C PHE A 161 30.06 -7.39 0.91
N THR A 162 30.15 -8.32 1.85
CA THR A 162 29.20 -8.43 2.96
C THR A 162 29.48 -7.33 4.00
N LYS A 163 28.49 -7.00 4.84
CA LYS A 163 28.65 -6.02 5.92
C LYS A 163 29.89 -6.29 6.78
N GLY A 164 30.14 -7.54 7.18
CA GLY A 164 31.32 -7.87 7.99
C GLY A 164 32.66 -7.63 7.28
N MET A 165 32.70 -7.84 5.95
CA MET A 165 33.89 -7.54 5.15
C MET A 165 34.12 -6.02 5.02
N VAL A 166 33.04 -5.27 4.80
CA VAL A 166 33.07 -3.80 4.77
C VAL A 166 33.57 -3.25 6.10
N ASP A 167 33.06 -3.77 7.23
CA ASP A 167 33.46 -3.34 8.56
C ASP A 167 34.96 -3.57 8.83
N SER A 168 35.49 -4.74 8.42
CA SER A 168 36.92 -5.03 8.53
C SER A 168 37.77 -4.10 7.67
N LEU A 169 37.36 -3.82 6.44
CA LEU A 169 38.12 -2.96 5.51
C LEU A 169 38.09 -1.48 5.91
N LEU A 170 36.92 -0.93 6.27
CA LEU A 170 36.74 0.51 6.52
C LEU A 170 37.00 0.90 7.98
N TYR A 171 36.39 0.19 8.93
CA TYR A 171 36.43 0.60 10.33
C TYR A 171 37.64 0.00 11.06
N LYS A 172 37.93 -1.29 10.85
CA LYS A 172 39.11 -1.93 11.44
C LYS A 172 40.41 -1.68 10.66
N LYS A 173 40.30 -1.23 9.40
CA LYS A 173 41.43 -0.98 8.49
C LYS A 173 42.31 -2.21 8.28
N GLU A 174 41.68 -3.39 8.28
CA GLU A 174 42.33 -4.67 8.09
C GLU A 174 42.43 -5.02 6.60
N ALA A 175 43.46 -5.76 6.23
CA ALA A 175 43.52 -6.38 4.91
C ALA A 175 42.65 -7.64 4.89
N LEU A 176 41.78 -7.75 3.89
CA LEU A 176 40.88 -8.88 3.73
C LEU A 176 41.42 -9.85 2.68
N ARG A 177 41.73 -11.08 3.08
CA ARG A 177 42.06 -12.15 2.14
C ARG A 177 40.79 -12.91 1.78
N CYS A 178 40.42 -12.92 0.50
CA CYS A 178 39.26 -13.68 0.05
C CYS A 178 39.42 -14.26 -1.35
N SER A 179 38.55 -15.23 -1.65
CA SER A 179 38.36 -15.82 -2.97
C SER A 179 36.88 -15.76 -3.30
N GLY A 180 36.55 -15.59 -4.56
CA GLY A 180 35.18 -15.55 -5.04
C GLY A 180 34.99 -14.53 -6.16
N LYS A 181 33.73 -14.30 -6.53
CA LYS A 181 33.37 -13.37 -7.60
C LYS A 181 33.14 -11.98 -7.06
N ILE A 182 33.82 -11.00 -7.65
CA ILE A 182 33.58 -9.58 -7.41
C ILE A 182 32.93 -8.94 -8.63
N TYR A 183 32.05 -7.97 -8.40
CA TYR A 183 31.33 -7.26 -9.45
C TYR A 183 32.02 -5.93 -9.80
N SER A 184 32.20 -5.67 -11.08
CA SER A 184 32.59 -4.36 -11.59
C SER A 184 31.36 -3.62 -12.09
N GLU A 185 31.07 -2.47 -11.50
CA GLU A 185 30.00 -1.59 -11.98
C GLU A 185 30.33 -0.97 -13.35
N GLU A 186 31.61 -0.64 -13.59
CA GLU A 186 32.11 -0.04 -14.84
C GLU A 186 31.88 -0.98 -16.03
N TYR A 187 32.22 -2.26 -15.89
CA TYR A 187 32.07 -3.27 -16.96
C TYR A 187 30.78 -4.10 -16.84
N ARG A 188 29.97 -3.86 -15.80
CA ARG A 188 28.74 -4.61 -15.46
C ARG A 188 28.94 -6.14 -15.46
N GLN A 189 30.11 -6.59 -15.02
CA GLN A 189 30.54 -7.98 -15.13
C GLN A 189 31.11 -8.46 -13.81
N ARG A 190 30.94 -9.76 -13.52
CA ARG A 190 31.60 -10.42 -12.39
C ARG A 190 32.90 -11.07 -12.83
N PHE A 191 33.94 -10.90 -12.02
CA PHE A 191 35.27 -11.48 -12.22
C PHE A 191 35.63 -12.39 -11.05
N GLU A 192 36.21 -13.55 -11.36
CA GLU A 192 36.66 -14.50 -10.35
C GLU A 192 37.99 -14.04 -9.76
N THR A 193 38.08 -14.06 -8.43
CA THR A 193 39.31 -13.79 -7.69
C THR A 193 39.70 -15.03 -6.88
N LYS A 194 40.99 -15.34 -6.83
CA LYS A 194 41.52 -16.48 -6.07
C LYS A 194 42.64 -16.00 -5.17
N ASN A 195 42.44 -16.15 -3.86
CA ASN A 195 43.41 -15.84 -2.81
C ASN A 195 44.01 -14.43 -2.96
N VAL A 196 43.16 -13.43 -3.24
CA VAL A 196 43.57 -12.04 -3.38
C VAL A 196 43.42 -11.30 -2.05
N ILE A 197 44.19 -10.23 -1.88
CA ILE A 197 44.16 -9.38 -0.70
C ILE A 197 43.53 -8.05 -1.07
N PHE A 198 42.40 -7.73 -0.45
CA PHE A 198 41.76 -6.43 -0.53
C PHE A 198 42.22 -5.53 0.60
N LYS A 199 42.44 -4.25 0.31
CA LYS A 199 42.77 -3.25 1.33
C LYS A 199 42.26 -1.88 0.92
N ILE A 200 41.84 -1.08 1.89
CA ILE A 200 41.53 0.33 1.68
C ILE A 200 42.72 1.16 2.15
N GLU A 201 43.27 1.95 1.24
CA GLU A 201 44.49 2.73 1.47
C GLU A 201 44.26 4.19 1.07
N ARG A 202 45.08 5.10 1.62
CA ARG A 202 45.09 6.49 1.16
C ARG A 202 45.70 6.54 -0.23
N SER A 203 45.13 7.38 -1.09
CA SER A 203 45.71 7.62 -2.40
C SER A 203 47.11 8.24 -2.25
N PRO A 204 48.12 7.79 -3.01
CA PRO A 204 49.44 8.41 -3.01
C PRO A 204 49.43 9.80 -3.67
N ILE A 205 48.44 10.07 -4.52
CA ILE A 205 48.31 11.34 -5.27
C ILE A 205 47.55 12.38 -4.43
N ASP A 206 46.46 11.97 -3.78
CA ASP A 206 45.61 12.85 -2.98
C ASP A 206 45.38 12.24 -1.60
N LYS A 207 46.01 12.82 -0.56
CA LYS A 207 45.92 12.32 0.82
C LYS A 207 44.50 12.32 1.37
N ASN A 208 43.58 13.08 0.78
CA ASN A 208 42.18 13.12 1.17
C ASN A 208 41.36 12.00 0.53
N LYS A 209 41.86 11.31 -0.50
CA LYS A 209 41.18 10.22 -1.20
C LYS A 209 41.56 8.85 -0.67
N LEU A 210 40.61 7.94 -0.78
CA LEU A 210 40.79 6.52 -0.46
C LEU A 210 40.70 5.67 -1.73
N MET A 211 41.44 4.57 -1.77
CA MET A 211 41.45 3.63 -2.88
C MET A 211 41.29 2.21 -2.35
N LEU A 212 40.44 1.43 -3.01
CA LEU A 212 40.34 -0.01 -2.77
C LEU A 212 41.36 -0.67 -3.68
N THR A 213 42.26 -1.46 -3.09
CA THR A 213 43.31 -2.17 -3.81
C THR A 213 43.09 -3.68 -3.74
N ILE A 214 43.47 -4.39 -4.81
CA ILE A 214 43.59 -5.84 -4.90
C ILE A 214 45.07 -6.14 -5.09
N ASN A 215 45.70 -6.83 -4.13
CA ASN A 215 47.13 -7.11 -4.15
C ASN A 215 47.99 -5.85 -4.40
N GLN A 216 47.65 -4.75 -3.72
CA GLN A 216 48.30 -3.42 -3.85
C GLN A 216 48.06 -2.70 -5.19
N GLN A 217 47.29 -3.27 -6.11
CA GLN A 217 46.87 -2.60 -7.34
C GLN A 217 45.48 -1.96 -7.15
N PRO A 218 45.21 -0.73 -7.62
CA PRO A 218 43.88 -0.14 -7.61
C PRO A 218 42.83 -1.04 -8.26
N ILE A 219 41.66 -1.21 -7.62
CA ILE A 219 40.63 -2.14 -8.09
C ILE A 219 40.12 -1.82 -9.50
N SER A 220 40.08 -0.54 -9.87
CA SER A 220 39.70 -0.10 -11.22
C SER A 220 40.68 -0.58 -12.29
N GLU A 221 41.98 -0.49 -12.01
CA GLU A 221 43.02 -0.99 -12.92
C GLU A 221 42.96 -2.51 -13.01
N TRP A 222 42.77 -3.19 -11.88
CA TRP A 222 42.62 -4.64 -11.86
C TRP A 222 41.41 -5.09 -12.70
N PHE A 223 40.26 -4.42 -12.58
CA PHE A 223 39.08 -4.72 -13.39
C PHE A 223 39.32 -4.50 -14.88
N LYS A 224 40.00 -3.41 -15.25
CA LYS A 224 40.36 -3.13 -16.63
C LYS A 224 41.20 -4.27 -17.22
N GLU A 225 42.23 -4.73 -16.49
CA GLU A 225 43.05 -5.86 -16.94
C GLU A 225 42.25 -7.14 -17.11
N GLN A 226 41.33 -7.46 -16.18
CA GLN A 226 40.49 -8.65 -16.31
C GLN A 226 39.53 -8.54 -17.50
N TRP A 227 39.01 -7.35 -17.77
CA TRP A 227 38.16 -7.09 -18.91
C TRP A 227 38.93 -7.24 -20.23
N GLU A 228 40.12 -6.67 -20.33
CA GLU A 228 40.98 -6.80 -21.51
C GLU A 228 41.36 -8.27 -21.78
N LYS A 229 41.71 -9.02 -20.73
CA LYS A 229 41.93 -10.47 -20.83
C LYS A 229 40.68 -11.17 -21.35
N LEU A 230 39.51 -10.89 -20.80
CA LEU A 230 38.25 -11.49 -21.25
C LEU A 230 37.95 -11.18 -22.72
N GLN A 231 38.16 -9.94 -23.15
CA GLN A 231 37.98 -9.52 -24.55
C GLN A 231 38.97 -10.22 -25.51
N GLN A 232 40.24 -10.38 -25.12
CA GLN A 232 41.23 -11.11 -25.91
C GLN A 232 40.85 -12.58 -26.11
N HIS A 233 40.38 -13.25 -25.05
CA HIS A 233 39.92 -14.65 -25.14
C HIS A 233 38.73 -14.79 -26.10
N LEU A 234 37.77 -13.85 -26.05
CA LEU A 234 36.63 -13.83 -26.97
C LEU A 234 37.06 -13.62 -28.43
N ARG A 235 37.96 -12.64 -28.71
CA ARG A 235 38.49 -12.40 -30.06
C ARG A 235 39.24 -13.61 -30.61
N ASN A 236 40.07 -14.26 -29.80
CA ASN A 236 40.82 -15.44 -30.20
C ASN A 236 39.89 -16.64 -30.48
N SER A 237 38.79 -16.78 -29.74
CA SER A 237 37.77 -17.81 -29.99
C SER A 237 37.08 -17.61 -31.34
N VAL A 238 36.65 -16.37 -31.63
CA VAL A 238 35.98 -16.03 -32.90
C VAL A 238 36.91 -16.23 -34.10
N GLN A 239 38.19 -15.85 -33.99
CA GLN A 239 39.17 -16.07 -35.07
C GLN A 239 39.46 -17.55 -35.31
N LYS A 240 39.50 -18.38 -34.27
CA LYS A 240 39.67 -19.84 -34.42
C LYS A 240 38.45 -20.48 -35.08
N GLU A 241 37.23 -20.05 -34.75
CA GLU A 241 36.01 -20.54 -35.42
C GLU A 241 35.98 -20.15 -36.90
N GLN A 242 36.34 -18.92 -37.25
CA GLN A 242 36.38 -18.47 -38.66
C GLN A 242 37.42 -19.24 -39.49
N LYS A 243 38.59 -19.57 -38.94
CA LYS A 243 39.59 -20.42 -39.62
C LYS A 243 39.12 -21.87 -39.80
N SER A 244 38.30 -22.40 -38.88
CA SER A 244 37.76 -23.76 -38.97
C SER A 244 36.62 -23.92 -39.98
N ARG A 245 35.91 -22.84 -40.32
CA ARG A 245 34.82 -22.85 -41.32
C ARG A 245 35.30 -22.64 -42.77
N GLY A 246 36.58 -22.35 -42.97
CA GLY A 246 37.19 -22.10 -44.28
C GLY A 246 37.71 -23.33 -45.03
N PHE A 247 37.61 -24.54 -44.45
CA PHE A 247 37.95 -25.79 -45.14
C PHE A 247 36.67 -26.56 -45.50
N ARG A 248 36.21 -26.40 -46.73
CA ARG A 248 35.45 -27.43 -47.45
C ARG A 248 36.24 -27.76 -48.71
N MET A 249 36.86 -28.94 -48.72
CA MET A 249 37.27 -29.66 -49.92
C MET A 249 36.08 -30.47 -50.42
#